data_AF-A0A6A6V7Q8-F1
#
_entry.id   AF-A0A6A6V7Q8-F1
#
_cell.length_a   1.000
_cell.length_b   1.000
_cell.length_c   1.000
_cell.angle_alpha   90.00
_cell.angle_beta   90.00
_cell.angle_gamma   90.00
#
_symmetry.space_group_name_H-M   'P 1'
#
loop_
_entity.id
_entity.type
_entity.pdbx_description
1 polymer ?
#
loop_
_entity_poly.entity_id
_entity_poly.type
_entity_poly.pdbx_seq_one_letter_code
_entity_poly.pdbx_strand_id
1 'polypeptide(L)'
;MVRAEAKSGPYLDKALSRFLAACKSGHHQDHIKHTRALQPAGAHLERLLVCDRRPVESVELYEAFIQSLRIWTKNHCCTHEAALWLHHPTAPKVDPAIDLIRAGTMAKEINKASLGKRKRCVEICLETARQCLAKEQFHDAQFVLEFARDNFPDLLDTDGQLALPTESNDAKREQKEMREREEDVNLRLLDRLLPT
;
A
#
# COMPACT_ATOMS: atom_id res chain seq x y z
N MET A 1 -11.84 -12.70 28.78
CA MET A 1 -11.56 -11.86 27.59
C MET A 1 -10.56 -12.61 26.71
N VAL A 2 -11.04 -13.43 25.79
CA VAL A 2 -10.18 -14.24 24.90
C VAL A 2 -9.87 -13.39 23.68
N ARG A 3 -8.62 -12.90 23.57
CA ARG A 3 -8.12 -12.34 22.31
C ARG A 3 -8.10 -13.48 21.31
N ALA A 4 -8.95 -13.41 20.30
CA ALA A 4 -8.78 -14.23 19.11
C ALA A 4 -7.48 -13.77 18.44
N GLU A 5 -6.36 -14.39 18.81
CA GLU A 5 -5.12 -14.34 18.04
C GLU A 5 -5.42 -15.01 16.71
N ALA A 6 -5.82 -14.19 15.74
CA ALA A 6 -6.18 -14.64 14.42
C ALA A 6 -4.94 -15.32 13.80
N LYS A 7 -5.10 -16.60 13.47
CA LYS A 7 -4.20 -17.47 12.69
C LYS A 7 -3.95 -16.94 11.26
N SER A 8 -3.64 -15.66 11.12
CA SER A 8 -3.47 -14.97 9.83
C SER A 8 -2.04 -15.07 9.30
N GLY A 9 -1.05 -15.34 10.16
CA GLY A 9 0.36 -15.56 9.78
C GLY A 9 0.53 -16.61 8.67
N PRO A 10 0.05 -17.86 8.85
CA PRO A 10 0.28 -18.92 7.86
C PRO A 10 -0.50 -18.70 6.55
N TYR A 11 -1.59 -17.93 6.58
CA TYR A 11 -2.34 -17.61 5.36
C TYR A 11 -1.60 -16.59 4.49
N LEU A 12 -0.99 -15.58 5.11
CA LEU A 12 -0.26 -14.54 4.40
C LEU A 12 1.05 -15.09 3.82
N ASP A 13 1.79 -15.90 4.57
CA ASP A 13 2.98 -16.61 4.08
C ASP A 13 2.66 -17.50 2.88
N LYS A 14 1.51 -18.20 2.92
CA LYS A 14 1.03 -19.00 1.78
C LYS A 14 0.67 -18.14 0.56
N ALA A 15 0.11 -16.94 0.79
CA ALA A 15 -0.19 -16.01 -0.29
C ALA A 15 1.08 -15.42 -0.91
N LEU A 16 2.06 -15.02 -0.08
CA LEU A 16 3.36 -14.51 -0.51
C LEU A 16 4.13 -15.57 -1.32
N SER A 17 4.23 -16.80 -0.81
CA SER A 17 4.92 -17.89 -1.51
C SER A 17 4.29 -18.20 -2.88
N ARG A 18 2.95 -18.23 -2.99
CA ARG A 18 2.25 -18.39 -4.28
C ARG A 18 2.51 -17.23 -5.23
N PHE A 19 2.47 -16.00 -4.72
CA PHE A 19 2.78 -14.82 -5.51
C PHE A 19 4.21 -14.85 -6.05
N LEU A 20 5.19 -15.18 -5.19
CA LEU A 20 6.59 -15.31 -5.57
C LEU A 20 6.82 -16.44 -6.59
N ALA A 21 6.09 -17.56 -6.47
CA ALA A 21 6.11 -18.60 -7.49
C ALA A 21 5.58 -18.09 -8.84
N ALA A 22 4.50 -17.28 -8.84
CA ALA A 22 3.97 -16.65 -10.04
C ALA A 22 4.91 -15.58 -10.63
N CYS A 23 5.69 -14.88 -9.80
CA CYS A 23 6.77 -14.00 -10.26
C CYS A 23 7.86 -14.78 -11.01
N LYS A 24 8.23 -15.97 -10.52
CA LYS A 24 9.27 -16.82 -11.12
C LYS A 24 8.83 -17.46 -12.44
N SER A 25 7.56 -17.86 -12.56
CA SER A 25 7.03 -18.53 -13.76
C SER A 25 6.85 -17.61 -14.98
N GLY A 26 6.90 -16.29 -14.79
CA GLY A 26 6.70 -15.29 -15.84
C GLY A 26 7.81 -15.14 -16.88
N HIS A 27 8.97 -15.79 -16.69
CA HIS A 27 10.16 -15.58 -17.54
C HIS A 27 9.96 -15.97 -19.03
N HIS A 28 8.86 -16.65 -19.40
CA HIS A 28 8.60 -17.11 -20.76
C HIS A 28 7.41 -16.41 -21.46
N GLN A 29 6.78 -15.42 -20.80
CA GLN A 29 5.59 -14.74 -21.30
C GLN A 29 5.87 -13.25 -21.54
N ASP A 30 5.11 -12.60 -22.43
CA ASP A 30 5.13 -11.16 -22.67
C ASP A 30 5.25 -10.38 -21.34
N HIS A 31 6.43 -9.83 -21.07
CA HIS A 31 6.77 -9.20 -19.78
C HIS A 31 5.72 -8.17 -19.33
N ILE A 32 5.19 -7.39 -20.29
CA ILE A 32 4.19 -6.35 -20.01
C ILE A 32 2.85 -6.95 -19.56
N LYS A 33 2.42 -8.07 -20.16
CA LYS A 33 1.16 -8.74 -19.79
C LYS A 33 1.31 -9.41 -18.41
N HIS A 34 2.47 -10.00 -18.15
CA HIS A 34 2.78 -10.63 -16.88
C HIS A 34 2.82 -9.63 -15.72
N THR A 35 3.52 -8.49 -15.88
CA THR A 35 3.51 -7.39 -14.89
C THR A 35 2.10 -6.89 -14.61
N ARG A 36 1.27 -6.67 -15.64
CA ARG A 36 -0.12 -6.21 -15.46
C ARG A 36 -0.99 -7.22 -14.73
N ALA A 37 -0.77 -8.52 -14.92
CA ALA A 37 -1.51 -9.57 -14.23
C ALA A 37 -1.13 -9.66 -12.74
N LEU A 38 0.14 -9.44 -12.41
CA LEU A 38 0.62 -9.51 -11.02
C LEU A 38 0.32 -8.25 -10.20
N GLN A 39 0.21 -7.09 -10.85
CA GLN A 39 0.10 -5.81 -10.16
C GLN A 39 -1.07 -5.74 -9.14
N PRO A 40 -2.30 -6.20 -9.43
CA PRO A 40 -3.39 -6.15 -8.45
C PRO A 40 -3.13 -7.04 -7.23
N ALA A 41 -2.58 -8.23 -7.44
CA ALA A 41 -2.26 -9.17 -6.37
C ALA A 41 -1.11 -8.64 -5.50
N GLY A 42 -0.07 -8.10 -6.12
CA GLY A 42 1.06 -7.48 -5.41
C GLY A 42 0.63 -6.27 -4.58
N ALA A 43 -0.18 -5.37 -5.15
CA ALA A 43 -0.72 -4.22 -4.43
C ALA A 43 -1.63 -4.62 -3.26
N HIS A 44 -2.41 -5.70 -3.43
CA HIS A 44 -3.24 -6.22 -2.35
C HIS A 44 -2.38 -6.79 -1.21
N LEU A 45 -1.37 -7.60 -1.52
CA LEU A 45 -0.44 -8.14 -0.52
C LEU A 45 0.29 -7.04 0.23
N GLU A 46 0.79 -6.03 -0.49
CA GLU A 46 1.42 -4.88 0.12
C GLU A 46 0.48 -4.16 1.10
N ARG A 47 -0.79 -3.94 0.72
CA ARG A 47 -1.78 -3.34 1.63
C ARG A 47 -1.97 -4.19 2.90
N LEU A 48 -2.00 -5.52 2.78
CA LEU A 48 -2.11 -6.40 3.94
C LEU A 48 -0.89 -6.28 4.88
N LEU A 49 0.29 -6.06 4.32
CA LEU A 49 1.54 -5.92 5.07
C LEU A 49 1.68 -4.54 5.73
N VAL A 50 1.41 -3.48 4.99
CA VAL A 50 1.66 -2.08 5.39
C VAL A 50 0.47 -1.49 6.15
N CYS A 51 -0.74 -1.59 5.60
CA CYS A 51 -1.92 -0.95 6.15
C CYS A 51 -2.58 -1.81 7.24
N ASP A 52 -2.84 -3.08 6.94
CA ASP A 52 -3.51 -4.00 7.88
C ASP A 52 -2.54 -4.54 8.95
N ARG A 53 -1.23 -4.31 8.78
CA ARG A 53 -0.14 -4.74 9.67
C ARG A 53 -0.24 -6.22 10.03
N ARG A 54 -0.61 -7.05 9.05
CA ARG A 54 -0.77 -8.49 9.31
C ARG A 54 0.61 -9.10 9.56
N PRO A 55 0.73 -9.92 10.62
CA PRO A 55 1.99 -10.57 10.93
C PRO A 55 2.37 -11.54 9.81
N VAL A 56 3.65 -11.52 9.44
CA VAL A 56 4.29 -12.49 8.56
C VAL A 56 5.24 -13.29 9.44
N GLU A 57 5.17 -14.62 9.36
CA GLU A 57 6.03 -15.49 10.17
C GLU A 57 7.40 -15.64 9.52
N SER A 58 7.42 -15.79 8.19
CA SER A 58 8.65 -15.90 7.40
C SER A 58 9.19 -14.54 6.94
N VAL A 59 10.24 -14.06 7.61
CA VAL A 59 11.00 -12.88 7.19
C VAL A 59 11.58 -13.05 5.78
N GLU A 60 12.01 -14.26 5.43
CA GLU A 60 12.55 -14.57 4.10
C GLU A 60 11.52 -14.34 2.98
N LEU A 61 10.25 -14.70 3.20
CA LEU A 61 9.18 -14.44 2.24
C LEU A 61 8.89 -12.95 2.11
N TYR A 62 9.01 -12.19 3.21
CA TYR A 62 8.85 -10.74 3.21
C TYR A 62 9.95 -10.07 2.38
N GLU A 63 11.21 -10.42 2.62
CA GLU A 63 12.35 -9.86 1.87
C GLU A 63 12.32 -10.25 0.39
N ALA A 64 11.99 -11.51 0.09
CA ALA A 64 11.79 -11.96 -1.29
C ALA A 64 10.64 -11.19 -1.98
N PHE A 65 9.59 -10.83 -1.25
CA PHE A 65 8.51 -10.00 -1.77
C PHE A 65 8.97 -8.57 -2.08
N ILE A 66 9.79 -7.95 -1.22
CA ILE A 66 10.42 -6.65 -1.51
C ILE A 66 11.25 -6.74 -2.80
N GLN A 67 12.08 -7.78 -2.94
CA GLN A 67 12.90 -7.97 -4.15
C GLN A 67 12.04 -8.16 -5.41
N SER A 68 10.85 -8.74 -5.26
CA SER A 68 9.91 -8.97 -6.37
C SER A 68 9.24 -7.71 -6.90
N LEU A 69 9.28 -6.57 -6.18
CA LEU A 69 8.65 -5.30 -6.59
C LEU A 69 9.01 -4.91 -8.03
N ARG A 70 10.25 -5.18 -8.41
CA ARG A 70 10.82 -4.93 -9.73
C ARG A 70 10.07 -5.62 -10.88
N ILE A 71 9.37 -6.72 -10.59
CA ILE A 71 8.71 -7.58 -11.57
C ILE A 71 7.27 -7.09 -11.84
N TRP A 72 6.59 -6.58 -10.82
CA TRP A 72 5.15 -6.30 -10.88
C TRP A 72 4.77 -4.82 -10.69
N THR A 73 5.74 -3.96 -10.33
CA THR A 73 5.54 -2.51 -10.32
C THR A 73 6.06 -1.89 -11.61
N LYS A 74 5.33 -0.92 -12.16
CA LYS A 74 5.84 -0.12 -13.28
C LYS A 74 6.88 0.87 -12.75
N ASN A 75 8.01 0.98 -13.44
CA ASN A 75 9.07 1.97 -13.20
C ASN A 75 9.74 1.96 -11.82
N HIS A 76 9.82 0.82 -11.11
CA HIS A 76 10.37 0.76 -9.74
C HIS A 76 9.79 1.86 -8.86
N CYS A 77 8.52 1.74 -8.51
CA CYS A 77 7.88 2.73 -7.65
C CYS A 77 8.49 2.63 -6.24
N CYS A 78 9.52 3.46 -6.01
CA CYS A 78 10.31 3.54 -4.79
C CYS A 78 9.43 3.77 -3.53
N THR A 79 8.22 4.31 -3.72
CA THR A 79 7.20 4.46 -2.67
C THR A 79 6.75 3.12 -2.08
N HIS A 80 6.62 2.06 -2.90
CA HIS A 80 6.27 0.72 -2.41
C HIS A 80 7.40 0.11 -1.58
N GLU A 81 8.63 0.24 -2.09
CA GLU A 81 9.82 -0.24 -1.41
C GLU A 81 10.04 0.47 -0.06
N ALA A 82 9.94 1.80 -0.03
CA ALA A 82 10.02 2.58 1.20
C ALA A 82 8.98 2.16 2.23
N ALA A 83 7.72 1.99 1.80
CA ALA A 83 6.65 1.55 2.70
C ALA A 83 6.92 0.15 3.29
N LEU A 84 7.36 -0.82 2.48
CA LEU A 84 7.68 -2.15 2.99
C LEU A 84 8.87 -2.13 3.94
N TRP A 85 9.93 -1.38 3.64
CA TRP A 85 11.08 -1.30 4.56
C TRP A 85 10.76 -0.64 5.90
N LEU A 86 9.87 0.36 5.91
CA LEU A 86 9.39 0.98 7.17
C LEU A 86 8.59 -0.02 8.02
N HIS A 87 7.89 -0.95 7.39
CA HIS A 87 7.05 -1.95 8.06
C HIS A 87 7.68 -3.34 8.14
N HIS A 88 9.00 -3.43 7.96
CA HIS A 88 9.71 -4.69 8.01
C HIS A 88 9.59 -5.33 9.41
N PRO A 89 9.25 -6.63 9.53
CA PRO A 89 8.89 -7.25 10.80
C PRO A 89 10.03 -7.28 11.84
N THR A 90 11.28 -7.43 11.40
CA THR A 90 12.45 -7.54 12.30
C THR A 90 13.40 -6.35 12.24
N ALA A 91 13.64 -5.79 11.05
CA ALA A 91 14.56 -4.68 10.83
C ALA A 91 13.92 -3.51 10.05
N PRO A 92 13.08 -2.67 10.70
CA PRO A 92 12.57 -1.44 10.09
C PRO A 92 13.69 -0.50 9.65
N LYS A 93 13.67 -0.10 8.37
CA LYS A 93 14.66 0.82 7.78
C LYS A 93 13.98 2.08 7.27
N VAL A 94 14.58 3.22 7.64
CA VAL A 94 14.12 4.56 7.25
C VAL A 94 14.85 5.08 6.01
N ASP A 95 16.06 4.59 5.74
CA ASP A 95 16.91 5.08 4.66
C ASP A 95 16.21 5.09 3.29
N PRO A 96 15.48 4.03 2.88
CA PRO A 96 14.78 4.05 1.59
C PRO A 96 13.72 5.16 1.48
N ALA A 97 13.07 5.50 2.59
CA ALA A 97 12.08 6.59 2.63
C ALA A 97 12.75 7.97 2.62
N ILE A 98 13.87 8.12 3.35
CA ILE A 98 14.65 9.36 3.35
C ILE A 98 15.25 9.63 1.97
N ASP A 99 15.81 8.61 1.31
CA ASP A 99 16.37 8.72 -0.03
C ASP A 99 15.29 9.10 -1.06
N LEU A 100 14.09 8.52 -0.93
CA LEU A 100 12.92 8.86 -1.74
C LEU A 100 12.52 10.34 -1.59
N ILE A 101 12.57 10.86 -0.36
CA ILE A 101 12.25 12.26 -0.07
C ILE A 101 13.35 13.19 -0.60
N ARG A 102 14.63 12.89 -0.33
CA ARG A 102 15.80 13.69 -0.77
C ARG A 102 15.94 13.74 -2.29
N ALA A 103 15.65 12.64 -2.98
CA ALA A 103 15.68 12.60 -4.45
C ALA A 103 14.58 13.46 -5.10
N GLY A 104 13.61 13.95 -4.33
CA GLY A 104 12.46 14.71 -4.82
C GLY A 104 11.53 13.89 -5.72
N THR A 105 11.71 12.57 -5.78
CA THR A 105 10.84 11.65 -6.55
C THR A 105 9.44 11.66 -5.97
N MET A 106 9.33 11.67 -4.64
CA MET A 106 8.05 11.83 -3.95
C MET A 106 7.33 13.10 -4.41
N ALA A 107 7.97 14.28 -4.32
CA ALA A 107 7.38 15.56 -4.74
C ALA A 107 6.92 15.56 -6.21
N LYS A 108 7.72 14.99 -7.12
CA LYS A 108 7.37 14.88 -8.56
C LYS A 108 6.11 14.03 -8.79
N GLU A 109 5.91 12.99 -7.99
CA GLU A 109 4.76 12.10 -8.12
C GLU A 109 3.45 12.69 -7.59
N ILE A 110 3.51 13.69 -6.71
CA ILE A 110 2.37 14.15 -5.89
C ILE A 110 1.53 15.24 -6.56
N ASN A 111 2.13 16.14 -7.34
CA ASN A 111 1.43 17.31 -7.92
C ASN A 111 0.24 16.94 -8.82
N LYS A 112 0.18 15.71 -9.33
CA LYS A 112 -0.94 15.17 -10.13
C LYS A 112 -1.51 13.86 -9.55
N ALA A 113 -1.13 13.52 -8.33
CA ALA A 113 -1.57 12.28 -7.68
C ALA A 113 -3.01 12.39 -7.17
N SER A 114 -3.71 11.24 -7.17
CA SER A 114 -4.99 11.13 -6.46
C SER A 114 -4.81 11.35 -4.96
N LEU A 115 -5.87 11.80 -4.28
CA LEU A 115 -5.87 12.04 -2.84
C LEU A 115 -5.34 10.84 -2.04
N GLY A 116 -5.73 9.61 -2.42
CA GLY A 116 -5.26 8.40 -1.75
C GLY A 116 -3.74 8.18 -1.87
N LYS A 117 -3.15 8.48 -3.03
CA LYS A 117 -1.68 8.40 -3.20
C LYS A 117 -0.97 9.50 -2.41
N ARG A 118 -1.54 10.71 -2.35
CA ARG A 118 -1.01 11.81 -1.52
C ARG A 118 -1.02 11.45 -0.03
N LYS A 119 -2.15 10.93 0.48
CA LYS A 119 -2.27 10.43 1.86
C LYS A 119 -1.22 9.38 2.18
N ARG A 120 -1.02 8.41 1.28
CA ARG A 120 0.01 7.38 1.44
C ARG A 120 1.43 7.97 1.55
N CYS A 121 1.75 9.00 0.77
CA CYS A 121 3.05 9.67 0.91
C CYS A 121 3.20 10.40 2.25
N VAL A 122 2.13 11.03 2.75
CA VAL A 122 2.12 11.62 4.10
C VAL A 122 2.34 10.56 5.17
N GLU A 123 1.65 9.42 5.09
CA GLU A 123 1.85 8.29 6.01
C GLU A 123 3.30 7.82 6.03
N ILE A 124 3.94 7.71 4.87
CA ILE A 124 5.37 7.38 4.76
C ILE A 124 6.22 8.44 5.47
N CYS A 125 5.95 9.74 5.26
CA CYS A 125 6.71 10.80 5.92
C CYS A 125 6.55 10.73 7.45
N LEU A 126 5.32 10.56 7.95
CA LEU A 126 5.04 10.51 9.38
C LEU A 126 5.65 9.27 10.04
N GLU A 127 5.54 8.09 9.42
CA GLU A 127 6.15 6.87 9.96
C GLU A 127 7.68 6.94 9.92
N THR A 128 8.25 7.53 8.86
CA THR A 128 9.71 7.78 8.78
C THR A 128 10.16 8.69 9.92
N ALA A 129 9.49 9.83 10.12
CA ALA A 129 9.80 10.76 11.20
C ALA A 129 9.69 10.07 12.57
N ARG A 130 8.64 9.27 12.80
CA ARG A 130 8.45 8.51 14.03
C ARG A 130 9.61 7.56 14.31
N GLN A 131 10.07 6.84 13.29
CA GLN A 131 11.21 5.92 13.43
C GLN A 131 12.54 6.64 13.60
N CYS A 132 12.76 7.77 12.92
CA CYS A 132 13.94 8.61 13.13
C CYS A 132 13.99 9.15 14.56
N LEU A 133 12.86 9.63 15.10
CA LEU A 133 12.76 10.07 16.49
C LEU A 133 13.07 8.94 17.48
N ALA A 134 12.56 7.73 17.23
CA ALA A 134 12.85 6.56 18.06
C ALA A 134 14.33 6.14 18.04
N LYS A 135 15.05 6.46 16.96
CA LYS A 135 16.49 6.20 16.79
C LYS A 135 17.37 7.41 17.13
N GLU A 136 16.80 8.47 17.73
CA GLU A 136 17.49 9.73 18.06
C GLU A 136 18.11 10.45 16.85
N GLN A 137 17.62 10.17 15.63
CA GLN A 137 18.02 10.82 14.39
C GLN A 137 17.21 12.11 14.17
N PHE A 138 17.37 13.09 15.06
CA PHE A 138 16.53 14.30 15.08
C PHE A 138 16.61 15.14 13.80
N HIS A 139 17.81 15.22 13.20
CA HIS A 139 18.01 15.97 11.96
C HIS A 139 17.16 15.40 10.81
N ASP A 140 17.16 14.08 10.63
CA ASP A 140 16.38 13.44 9.58
C ASP A 140 14.88 13.48 9.88
N ALA A 141 14.49 13.35 11.16
CA ALA A 141 13.10 13.53 11.56
C ALA A 141 12.59 14.93 11.23
N GLN A 142 13.36 15.97 11.56
CA GLN A 142 13.02 17.36 11.25
C GLN A 142 12.91 17.57 9.74
N PHE A 143 13.90 17.12 8.97
CA PHE A 143 13.90 17.23 7.52
C PHE A 143 12.63 16.60 6.89
N VAL A 144 12.26 15.40 7.32
CA VAL A 144 11.07 14.70 6.78
C VAL A 144 9.77 15.42 7.16
N LEU A 145 9.68 15.97 8.37
CA LEU A 145 8.51 16.73 8.82
C LEU A 145 8.38 18.07 8.07
N GLU A 146 9.48 18.77 7.85
CA GLU A 146 9.51 20.00 7.04
C GLU A 146 9.08 19.70 5.60
N PHE A 147 9.63 18.64 5.00
CA PHE A 147 9.19 18.19 3.69
C PHE A 147 7.69 17.91 3.64
N ALA A 148 7.15 17.21 4.65
CA ALA A 148 5.73 16.90 4.71
C ALA A 148 4.88 18.16 4.81
N ARG A 149 5.27 19.11 5.67
CA ARG A 149 4.59 20.40 5.82
C ARG A 149 4.56 21.20 4.53
N ASP A 150 5.69 21.26 3.84
CA ASP A 150 5.84 22.11 2.65
C ASP A 150 5.13 21.51 1.41
N ASN A 151 5.01 20.18 1.32
CA ASN A 151 4.44 19.49 0.16
C ASN A 151 2.99 19.02 0.36
N PHE A 152 2.50 18.93 1.60
CA PHE A 152 1.14 18.50 1.92
C PHE A 152 0.45 19.36 2.99
N PRO A 153 0.48 20.70 2.87
CA PRO A 153 -0.13 21.58 3.87
C PRO A 153 -1.63 21.29 4.01
N ASP A 154 -2.33 21.03 2.91
CA ASP A 154 -3.76 20.71 2.87
C ASP A 154 -4.15 19.40 3.57
N LEU A 155 -3.20 18.48 3.79
CA LEU A 155 -3.43 17.23 4.51
C LEU A 155 -2.98 17.29 5.97
N LEU A 156 -2.22 18.32 6.34
CA LEU A 156 -1.66 18.50 7.68
C LEU A 156 -2.38 19.61 8.47
N ASP A 157 -2.86 20.65 7.79
CA ASP A 157 -3.57 21.81 8.36
C ASP A 157 -5.06 21.52 8.67
N THR A 158 -5.50 20.28 8.62
CA THR A 158 -6.79 19.90 9.21
C THR A 158 -6.67 19.89 10.74
N ASP A 159 -6.95 21.05 11.34
CA ASP A 159 -7.29 21.21 12.76
C ASP A 159 -8.05 19.97 13.28
N GLY A 160 -7.36 19.12 14.02
CA GLY A 160 -7.95 18.09 14.88
C GLY A 160 -8.48 16.79 14.25
N GLN A 161 -8.29 16.52 12.95
CA GLN A 161 -8.78 15.26 12.34
C GLN A 161 -7.69 14.36 11.74
N LEU A 162 -6.59 14.14 12.47
CA LEU A 162 -5.90 12.85 12.39
C LEU A 162 -6.70 11.80 13.17
N ALA A 163 -7.93 11.56 12.71
CA ALA A 163 -8.61 10.33 13.04
C ALA A 163 -7.81 9.20 12.40
N LEU A 164 -7.23 8.35 13.25
CA LEU A 164 -6.86 6.96 12.95
C LEU A 164 -7.82 6.37 11.89
N PRO A 165 -7.35 5.52 10.97
CA PRO A 165 -8.17 4.98 9.90
C PRO A 165 -9.25 4.07 10.48
N THR A 166 -10.34 4.67 10.92
CA THR A 166 -11.65 4.06 10.84
C THR A 166 -12.09 4.43 9.44
N GLU A 167 -11.79 3.56 8.46
CA GLU A 167 -12.56 3.57 7.23
C GLU A 167 -14.02 3.58 7.66
N SER A 168 -14.72 4.72 7.51
CA SER A 168 -16.13 4.76 7.83
C SER A 168 -16.78 3.72 6.92
N ASN A 169 -17.32 2.68 7.54
CA ASN A 169 -18.03 1.61 6.85
C ASN A 169 -19.12 2.16 5.93
N ASP A 170 -19.57 3.39 6.18
CA ASP A 170 -20.58 4.12 5.42
C ASP A 170 -20.14 4.43 3.98
N ALA A 171 -18.90 4.88 3.75
CA ALA A 171 -18.45 5.22 2.38
C ALA A 171 -18.29 3.96 1.50
N LYS A 172 -17.86 2.84 2.09
CA LYS A 172 -17.80 1.54 1.40
C LYS A 172 -19.19 0.93 1.20
N ARG A 173 -20.11 1.16 2.13
CA ARG A 173 -21.51 0.71 2.03
C ARG A 173 -22.26 1.48 0.97
N GLU A 174 -22.08 2.80 0.87
CA GLU A 174 -22.68 3.62 -0.18
C GLU A 174 -22.16 3.24 -1.58
N GLN A 175 -20.85 3.00 -1.73
CA GLN A 175 -20.31 2.51 -3.00
C GLN A 175 -20.80 1.11 -3.35
N LYS A 176 -20.93 0.21 -2.37
CA LYS A 176 -21.45 -1.14 -2.59
C LYS A 176 -22.93 -1.11 -2.96
N GLU A 177 -23.75 -0.34 -2.25
CA GLU A 177 -25.19 -0.20 -2.52
C GLU A 177 -25.45 0.48 -3.88
N MET A 178 -24.62 1.45 -4.28
CA MET A 178 -24.72 2.07 -5.60
C MET A 178 -24.39 1.06 -6.71
N ARG A 179 -23.36 0.23 -6.51
CA ARG A 179 -22.94 -0.80 -7.48
C ARG A 179 -23.95 -1.94 -7.59
N GLU A 180 -24.56 -2.36 -6.48
CA GLU A 180 -25.63 -3.37 -6.47
C GLU A 180 -26.89 -2.87 -7.20
N ARG A 181 -27.24 -1.58 -7.05
CA ARG A 181 -28.35 -0.97 -7.81
C ARG A 181 -28.07 -0.92 -9.31
N GLU A 182 -26.83 -0.64 -9.72
CA GLU A 182 -26.45 -0.65 -11.14
C GLU A 182 -26.49 -2.07 -11.73
N GLU A 183 -26.06 -3.08 -10.96
CA GLU A 183 -26.12 -4.49 -11.36
C GLU A 183 -27.57 -4.97 -11.53
N ASP A 184 -28.47 -4.60 -10.61
CA ASP A 184 -29.90 -4.93 -10.72
C ASP A 184 -30.57 -4.30 -11.95
N VAL A 185 -30.21 -3.06 -12.29
CA VAL A 185 -30.72 -2.39 -13.49
C VAL A 185 -30.18 -3.08 -14.75
N ASN A 186 -28.90 -3.45 -14.78
CA ASN A 186 -28.31 -4.18 -15.90
C ASN A 186 -28.92 -5.58 -16.07
N LEU A 187 -29.20 -6.30 -14.99
CA LEU A 187 -29.86 -7.62 -15.03
C LEU A 187 -31.28 -7.53 -15.60
N ARG A 188 -32.06 -6.52 -15.19
CA ARG A 188 -33.41 -6.29 -15.73
C ARG A 188 -33.41 -5.91 -17.21
N LEU A 189 -32.35 -5.26 -17.69
CA LEU A 189 -32.19 -4.96 -19.12
C LEU A 189 -31.89 -6.24 -19.92
N LEU A 190 -31.13 -7.18 -19.36
CA LEU A 190 -30.83 -8.47 -19.98
C LEU A 190 -32.07 -9.37 -20.09
N ASP A 191 -32.95 -9.36 -19.08
CA ASP A 191 -34.21 -10.12 -19.12
C ASP A 191 -35.18 -9.67 -20.23
N ARG A 192 -35.03 -8.43 -20.74
CA ARG A 192 -35.82 -7.90 -21.86
C ARG A 192 -35.22 -8.20 -23.23
N LEU A 193 -34.02 -8.76 -23.29
CA LEU A 193 -33.31 -9.09 -24.51
C LEU A 193 -33.43 -10.57 -24.90
N LEU A 194 -34.05 -11.40 -24.07
CA LEU A 194 -34.44 -12.77 -24.42
C LEU A 194 -35.84 -12.76 -25.05
N PRO A 195 -35.99 -13.16 -26.33
CA PRO A 195 -37.30 -13.41 -26.88
C PRO A 195 -37.90 -14.64 -26.19
N THR A 196 -39.10 -14.49 -25.63
CA THR A 196 -39.98 -15.63 -25.28
C THR A 196 -40.35 -16.43 -26.52
#